data_AF-A0A7T5RPI6-F1
#
_entry.id   AF-A0A7T5RPI6-F1
#
_cell.length_a   1.000
_cell.length_b   1.000
_cell.length_c   1.000
_cell.angle_alpha   90.00
_cell.angle_beta   90.00
_cell.angle_gamma   90.00
#
_symmetry.space_group_name_H-M   'P 1'
#
loop_
_entity.id
_entity.type
_entity.pdbx_description
1 polymer ?
#
loop_
_entity_poly.entity_id
_entity_poly.type
_entity_poly.pdbx_seq_one_letter_code
_entity_poly.pdbx_strand_id
1 'polypeptide(L)'
;MKKSKLFPILILSMITNILFAAVVLASGTIKLNLNALRTQSTPTTISKDNLFDETNPVEGFEINAKYGDLGPKMTALGVIDSIKFKEVFEKSNQPLTPDEENILTKGSDQKIKITRDNSYFLLNFFWAVGLTNKSKILDEGDMVKYGGAKAAGNFASTGGWTLAKTDAMNYYSKSPIVKLTQDQEDLVNKVASNIYRPCCNNSTAFPDCNHGMALLGVLEVMAANGETEDQMYEAAKYFNAFWFPGNYYDLAEYFKAKEGKSFKDINARTLLGKDYSSSTGYQTIKQWLTTNNIGDVPPKQGGGCGV
;
A
#
# COMPACT_ATOMS: atom_id res chain seq x y z
N MET A 1 30.54 -1.89 -50.14
CA MET A 1 30.25 -1.02 -48.97
C MET A 1 28.94 -0.26 -49.23
N LYS A 2 27.83 -0.64 -48.56
CA LYS A 2 26.53 0.04 -48.71
C LYS A 2 26.57 1.36 -47.91
N LYS A 3 26.46 2.50 -48.60
CA LYS A 3 26.34 3.83 -47.96
C LYS A 3 25.02 3.89 -47.17
N SER A 4 25.08 4.18 -45.87
CA SER A 4 23.87 4.27 -45.04
C SER A 4 23.07 5.52 -45.40
N LYS A 5 21.75 5.36 -45.55
CA LYS A 5 20.82 6.47 -45.85
C LYS A 5 20.44 7.29 -44.61
N LEU A 6 20.97 6.95 -43.42
CA LEU A 6 20.66 7.66 -42.17
C LEU A 6 21.38 9.01 -42.06
N PHE A 7 22.59 9.12 -42.62
CA PHE A 7 23.40 10.33 -42.52
C PHE A 7 22.74 11.58 -43.14
N PRO A 8 22.15 11.54 -44.36
CA PRO A 8 21.47 12.71 -44.92
C PRO A 8 20.17 13.08 -44.18
N ILE A 9 19.48 12.13 -43.54
CA ILE A 9 18.24 12.38 -42.78
C ILE A 9 18.53 13.13 -41.48
N LEU A 10 19.62 12.77 -40.78
CA LEU A 10 20.08 13.47 -39.58
C LEU A 10 20.49 14.91 -39.88
N ILE A 11 21.18 15.15 -41.00
CA ILE A 11 21.55 16.50 -41.44
C ILE A 11 20.29 17.33 -41.73
N LEU A 12 19.31 16.76 -42.42
CA LEU A 12 18.06 17.47 -42.73
C LEU A 12 17.29 17.84 -41.45
N SER A 13 17.17 16.91 -40.49
CA SER A 13 16.52 17.14 -39.20
C SER A 13 17.21 18.24 -38.38
N MET A 14 18.54 18.25 -38.37
CA MET A 14 19.32 19.24 -37.65
C MET A 14 19.15 20.64 -38.27
N ILE A 15 19.13 20.74 -39.60
CA ILE A 15 18.87 22.01 -40.31
C ILE A 15 17.45 22.52 -40.03
N THR A 16 16.44 21.64 -40.03
CA THR A 16 15.05 22.05 -39.74
C THR A 16 14.86 22.57 -38.32
N ASN A 17 15.52 21.97 -37.33
CA ASN A 17 15.42 22.41 -35.94
C ASN A 17 16.14 23.74 -35.70
N ILE A 18 17.28 23.97 -36.37
CA ILE A 18 18.01 25.25 -36.30
C ILE A 18 17.18 26.37 -36.94
N LEU A 19 16.55 26.11 -38.10
CA LEU A 19 15.64 27.07 -38.74
C LEU A 19 14.43 27.38 -37.86
N PHE A 20 13.83 26.38 -37.22
CA PHE A 20 12.69 26.58 -36.33
C PHE A 20 13.06 27.42 -35.09
N ALA A 21 14.21 27.13 -34.47
CA ALA A 21 14.71 27.92 -33.34
C ALA A 21 15.03 29.37 -33.74
N ALA A 22 15.62 29.58 -34.93
CA ALA A 22 15.90 30.92 -35.44
C ALA A 22 14.62 31.72 -35.72
N VAL A 23 13.55 31.08 -36.21
CA VAL A 23 12.25 31.73 -36.43
C VAL A 23 11.59 32.13 -35.11
N VAL A 24 11.62 31.26 -34.10
CA VAL A 24 11.06 31.55 -32.76
C VAL A 24 11.83 32.67 -32.05
N LEU A 25 13.15 32.72 -32.21
CA LEU A 25 13.99 33.75 -31.59
C LEU A 25 13.97 35.09 -32.36
N ALA A 26 13.76 35.07 -33.69
CA ALA A 26 13.65 36.27 -34.51
C ALA A 26 12.25 36.92 -34.47
N SER A 27 11.20 36.14 -34.18
CA SER A 27 9.84 36.65 -33.97
C SER A 27 9.67 37.16 -32.54
N GLY A 28 10.32 38.28 -32.22
CA GLY A 28 10.25 38.99 -30.93
C GLY A 28 8.88 39.56 -30.56
N THR A 29 7.81 38.78 -30.68
CA THR A 29 6.41 39.21 -30.51
C THR A 29 5.55 38.14 -29.86
N ILE A 30 5.84 37.76 -28.61
CA ILE A 30 4.81 37.27 -27.69
C ILE A 30 5.07 37.88 -26.31
N LYS A 31 4.48 39.06 -26.05
CA LYS A 31 4.30 39.57 -24.69
C LYS A 31 3.07 38.87 -24.09
N LEU A 32 3.29 37.83 -23.30
CA LEU A 32 2.24 37.20 -22.49
C LEU A 32 1.80 38.16 -21.38
N ASN A 33 0.62 38.76 -21.53
CA ASN A 33 -0.02 39.56 -20.50
C ASN A 33 -0.81 38.63 -19.55
N LEU A 34 -0.17 38.19 -18.46
CA LEU A 34 -0.74 37.26 -17.48
C LEU A 34 -1.94 37.79 -16.68
N ASN A 35 -2.30 39.07 -16.80
CA ASN A 35 -3.39 39.67 -16.02
C ASN A 35 -4.77 39.62 -16.71
N ALA A 36 -4.86 39.06 -17.92
CA ALA A 36 -6.11 39.02 -18.70
C ALA A 36 -6.91 37.71 -18.59
N LEU A 37 -6.50 36.76 -17.74
CA LEU A 37 -7.18 35.47 -17.49
C LEU A 37 -7.95 35.43 -16.16
N ARG A 38 -8.37 36.59 -15.63
CA ARG A 38 -9.35 36.63 -14.53
C ARG A 38 -10.76 36.81 -15.08
N THR A 39 -11.31 35.74 -15.61
CA THR A 39 -12.76 35.55 -15.66
C THR A 39 -13.23 35.20 -14.26
N GLN A 40 -14.10 36.04 -13.71
CA GLN A 40 -14.82 35.85 -12.46
C GLN A 40 -15.70 34.60 -12.60
N SER A 41 -15.22 33.45 -12.12
CA SER A 41 -16.06 32.31 -11.83
C SER A 41 -16.71 32.54 -10.48
N THR A 42 -18.00 32.83 -10.48
CA THR A 42 -18.87 32.78 -9.30
C THR A 42 -18.74 31.38 -8.67
N PRO A 43 -18.39 31.24 -7.38
CA PRO A 43 -18.25 29.94 -6.77
C PRO A 43 -19.66 29.35 -6.55
N THR A 44 -20.08 28.48 -7.45
CA THR A 44 -21.08 27.47 -7.11
C THR A 44 -20.41 26.54 -6.11
N THR A 45 -20.72 26.70 -4.82
CA THR A 45 -20.33 25.80 -3.75
C THR A 45 -21.06 24.46 -3.91
N ILE A 46 -20.54 23.61 -4.79
CA ILE A 46 -20.62 22.17 -4.59
C ILE A 46 -19.37 21.83 -3.79
N SER A 47 -19.55 21.35 -2.56
CA SER A 47 -18.47 20.77 -1.76
C SER A 47 -17.76 19.71 -2.59
N LYS A 48 -16.57 20.02 -3.13
CA LYS A 48 -15.63 18.98 -3.55
C LYS A 48 -15.08 18.38 -2.27
N ASP A 49 -15.86 17.46 -1.69
CA ASP A 49 -15.33 16.47 -0.75
C ASP A 49 -14.10 15.87 -1.43
N ASN A 50 -12.94 16.09 -0.82
CA ASN A 50 -11.69 15.58 -1.35
C ASN A 50 -11.73 14.06 -1.20
N LEU A 51 -11.99 13.34 -2.30
CA LEU A 51 -12.10 11.88 -2.32
C LEU A 51 -10.89 11.20 -1.67
N PHE A 52 -9.70 11.82 -1.75
CA PHE A 52 -8.51 11.31 -1.09
C PHE A 52 -8.57 11.44 0.45
N ASP A 53 -9.26 12.45 0.98
CA ASP A 53 -9.54 12.54 2.42
C ASP A 53 -10.58 11.50 2.86
N GLU A 54 -11.42 10.98 1.94
CA GLU A 54 -12.32 9.86 2.26
C GLU A 54 -11.56 8.52 2.35
N THR A 55 -10.64 8.26 1.42
CA THR A 55 -9.88 6.99 1.37
C THR A 55 -8.69 6.97 2.34
N ASN A 56 -8.08 8.13 2.57
CA ASN A 56 -6.89 8.30 3.40
C ASN A 56 -7.10 9.49 4.35
N PRO A 57 -7.98 9.42 5.35
CA PRO A 57 -8.31 10.56 6.21
C PRO A 57 -7.08 11.26 6.77
N VAL A 58 -7.16 12.60 6.89
CA VAL A 58 -6.04 13.43 7.40
C VAL A 58 -5.70 13.04 8.84
N GLU A 59 -6.73 12.78 9.63
CA GLU A 59 -6.63 12.29 10.99
C GLU A 59 -6.14 10.84 11.09
N GLY A 60 -6.11 10.09 9.98
CA GLY A 60 -5.78 8.66 9.95
C GLY A 60 -6.93 7.75 10.37
N PHE A 61 -6.66 6.45 10.42
CA PHE A 61 -7.60 5.43 10.89
C PHE A 61 -7.01 4.68 12.09
N GLU A 62 -7.72 4.66 13.21
CA GLU A 62 -7.29 4.02 14.47
C GLU A 62 -8.06 2.72 14.69
N ILE A 63 -7.34 1.64 15.00
CA ILE A 63 -7.92 0.36 15.41
C ILE A 63 -7.93 0.24 16.93
N ASN A 64 -8.80 -0.61 17.48
CA ASN A 64 -8.87 -0.84 18.92
C ASN A 64 -7.85 -1.89 19.39
N ALA A 65 -6.61 -1.75 18.91
CA ALA A 65 -5.48 -2.58 19.30
C ALA A 65 -4.26 -1.70 19.59
N LYS A 66 -3.40 -2.15 20.50
CA LYS A 66 -2.20 -1.42 20.92
C LYS A 66 -0.92 -2.08 20.42
N TYR A 67 0.17 -1.32 20.32
CA TYR A 67 1.49 -1.88 19.99
C TYR A 67 2.00 -2.83 21.09
N GLY A 68 1.80 -2.46 22.36
CA GLY A 68 2.38 -3.16 23.51
C GLY A 68 3.88 -3.37 23.32
N ASP A 69 4.32 -4.61 23.57
CA ASP A 69 5.73 -5.00 23.48
C ASP A 69 6.13 -5.59 22.12
N LEU A 70 5.31 -5.41 21.06
CA LEU A 70 5.58 -6.03 19.76
C LEU A 70 6.94 -5.62 19.18
N GLY A 71 7.27 -4.33 19.22
CA GLY A 71 8.56 -3.83 18.76
C GLY A 71 9.74 -4.46 19.53
N PRO A 72 9.81 -4.34 20.87
CA PRO A 72 10.84 -4.97 21.68
C PRO A 72 10.98 -6.48 21.45
N LYS A 73 9.86 -7.20 21.31
CA LYS A 73 9.89 -8.64 21.02
C LYS A 73 10.53 -8.93 19.66
N MET A 74 10.14 -8.19 18.62
CA MET A 74 10.69 -8.39 17.26
C MET A 74 12.18 -8.04 17.17
N THR A 75 12.62 -6.98 17.84
CA THR A 75 14.05 -6.59 17.86
C THR A 75 14.90 -7.55 18.69
N ALA A 76 14.37 -8.04 19.81
CA ALA A 76 15.03 -9.06 20.64
C ALA A 76 15.19 -10.39 19.89
N LEU A 77 14.14 -10.85 19.21
CA LEU A 77 14.19 -12.04 18.36
C LEU A 77 15.16 -11.88 17.18
N GLY A 78 15.29 -10.65 16.67
CA GLY A 78 16.15 -10.34 15.53
C GLY A 78 15.45 -10.45 14.17
N VAL A 79 14.11 -10.59 14.14
CA VAL A 79 13.37 -10.41 12.89
C VAL A 79 13.44 -8.96 12.41
N ILE A 80 13.59 -8.02 13.33
CA ILE A 80 13.99 -6.64 13.05
C ILE A 80 15.41 -6.44 13.57
N ASP A 81 16.34 -6.18 12.66
CA ASP A 81 17.63 -5.58 12.95
C ASP A 81 17.45 -4.05 12.98
N SER A 82 17.57 -3.45 14.16
CA SER A 82 17.32 -2.02 14.36
C SER A 82 18.20 -1.11 13.49
N ILE A 83 19.43 -1.54 13.17
CA ILE A 83 20.34 -0.75 12.33
C ILE A 83 19.85 -0.79 10.88
N LYS A 84 19.60 -1.99 10.35
CA LYS A 84 19.07 -2.14 8.98
C LYS A 84 17.73 -1.44 8.80
N PHE A 85 16.84 -1.59 9.79
CA PHE A 85 15.53 -0.97 9.76
C PHE A 85 15.66 0.56 9.71
N LYS A 86 16.48 1.17 10.58
CA LYS A 86 16.72 2.61 10.54
C LYS A 86 17.32 3.07 9.20
N GLU A 87 18.33 2.37 8.70
CA GLU A 87 18.99 2.72 7.44
C GLU A 87 18.03 2.72 6.22
N VAL A 88 17.11 1.75 6.15
CA VAL A 88 16.13 1.69 5.04
C VAL A 88 15.18 2.87 5.06
N PHE A 89 14.77 3.31 6.24
CA PHE A 89 13.91 4.48 6.41
C PHE A 89 14.63 5.78 6.06
N GLU A 90 15.89 5.92 6.46
CA GLU A 90 16.76 7.04 6.05
C GLU A 90 16.95 7.08 4.53
N LYS A 91 17.27 5.93 3.89
CA LYS A 91 17.43 5.81 2.43
C LYS A 91 16.13 6.10 1.65
N SER A 92 14.98 5.89 2.28
CA SER A 92 13.66 6.15 1.70
C SER A 92 13.18 7.60 1.92
N ASN A 93 14.02 8.49 2.45
CA ASN A 93 13.67 9.87 2.84
C ASN A 93 12.49 9.93 3.82
N GLN A 94 12.32 8.90 4.65
CA GLN A 94 11.30 8.82 5.69
C GLN A 94 11.96 8.33 6.99
N PRO A 95 12.89 9.11 7.59
CA PRO A 95 13.59 8.68 8.80
C PRO A 95 12.59 8.41 9.92
N LEU A 96 12.89 7.40 10.75
CA LEU A 96 12.06 7.07 11.90
C LEU A 96 11.91 8.28 12.81
N THR A 97 10.68 8.55 13.22
CA THR A 97 10.38 9.52 14.27
C THR A 97 10.81 9.00 15.65
N PRO A 98 11.01 9.88 16.65
CA PRO A 98 11.28 9.43 18.02
C PRO A 98 10.22 8.48 18.58
N ASP A 99 8.95 8.65 18.18
CA ASP A 99 7.86 7.79 18.61
C ASP A 99 7.94 6.40 17.96
N GLU A 100 8.26 6.31 16.68
CA GLU A 100 8.49 5.03 15.99
C GLU A 100 9.73 4.30 16.54
N GLU A 101 10.81 5.03 16.86
CA GLU A 101 11.97 4.47 17.55
C GLU A 101 11.59 3.93 18.94
N ASN A 102 10.73 4.63 19.69
CA ASN A 102 10.23 4.17 20.98
C ASN A 102 9.33 2.92 20.83
N ILE A 103 8.43 2.89 19.84
CA ILE A 103 7.60 1.71 19.53
C ILE A 103 8.49 0.48 19.28
N LEU A 104 9.59 0.63 18.55
CA LEU A 104 10.52 -0.47 18.24
C LEU A 104 11.36 -0.91 19.46
N THR A 105 11.81 0.02 20.30
CA THR A 105 12.83 -0.25 21.33
C THR A 105 12.26 -0.43 22.73
N LYS A 106 11.16 0.25 23.05
CA LYS A 106 10.54 0.27 24.40
C LYS A 106 9.12 -0.28 24.40
N GLY A 107 8.46 -0.34 23.25
CA GLY A 107 7.05 -0.64 23.14
C GLY A 107 6.18 0.61 23.34
N SER A 108 4.86 0.45 23.22
CA SER A 108 3.90 1.56 23.40
C SER A 108 2.50 1.08 23.76
N ASP A 109 1.88 1.70 24.77
CA ASP A 109 0.47 1.48 25.13
C ASP A 109 -0.51 2.25 24.23
N GLN A 110 0.00 3.02 23.26
CA GLN A 110 -0.84 3.73 22.30
C GLN A 110 -1.58 2.75 21.40
N LYS A 111 -2.80 3.13 21.00
CA LYS A 111 -3.52 2.45 19.95
C LYS A 111 -2.81 2.61 18.62
N ILE A 112 -2.92 1.61 17.77
CA ILE A 112 -2.35 1.61 16.43
C ILE A 112 -3.22 2.51 15.55
N LYS A 113 -2.60 3.51 14.94
CA LYS A 113 -3.25 4.43 14.02
C LYS A 113 -2.43 4.54 12.75
N ILE A 114 -3.04 4.19 11.62
CA ILE A 114 -2.43 4.39 10.31
C ILE A 114 -2.76 5.80 9.80
N THR A 115 -1.71 6.51 9.38
CA THR A 115 -1.78 7.86 8.82
C THR A 115 -1.04 7.90 7.50
N ARG A 116 -1.15 9.03 6.79
CA ARG A 116 -0.38 9.25 5.55
C ARG A 116 1.13 9.17 5.81
N ASP A 117 1.56 9.70 6.95
CA ASP A 117 2.97 9.85 7.30
C ASP A 117 3.61 8.54 7.78
N ASN A 118 2.88 7.69 8.52
CA ASN A 118 3.43 6.46 9.10
C ASN A 118 3.06 5.18 8.34
N SER A 119 2.34 5.28 7.22
CA SER A 119 1.86 4.12 6.46
C SER A 119 2.98 3.15 6.06
N TYR A 120 4.15 3.69 5.70
CA TYR A 120 5.34 2.90 5.37
C TYR A 120 6.00 2.25 6.60
N PHE A 121 6.01 2.95 7.75
CA PHE A 121 6.42 2.37 9.02
C PHE A 121 5.54 1.17 9.38
N LEU A 122 4.22 1.36 9.36
CA LEU A 122 3.28 0.30 9.71
C LEU A 122 3.30 -0.87 8.73
N LEU A 123 3.52 -0.63 7.44
CA LEU A 123 3.69 -1.71 6.47
C LEU A 123 4.84 -2.64 6.88
N ASN A 124 6.01 -2.08 7.17
CA ASN A 124 7.20 -2.87 7.51
C ASN A 124 7.15 -3.44 8.93
N PHE A 125 6.57 -2.69 9.87
CA PHE A 125 6.34 -3.17 11.23
C PHE A 125 5.42 -4.39 11.24
N PHE A 126 4.26 -4.32 10.58
CA PHE A 126 3.33 -5.44 10.55
C PHE A 126 3.76 -6.55 9.61
N TRP A 127 4.59 -6.28 8.59
CA TRP A 127 5.24 -7.33 7.82
C TRP A 127 6.10 -8.21 8.75
N ALA A 128 6.92 -7.60 9.62
CA ALA A 128 7.68 -8.35 10.62
C ALA A 128 6.78 -9.14 11.59
N VAL A 129 5.65 -8.53 12.02
CA VAL A 129 4.68 -9.21 12.89
C VAL A 129 4.12 -10.46 12.21
N GLY A 130 3.52 -10.31 11.03
CA GLY A 130 2.90 -11.42 10.30
C GLY A 130 3.91 -12.50 9.92
N LEU A 131 5.13 -12.11 9.52
CA LEU A 131 6.19 -13.07 9.20
C LEU A 131 6.58 -13.94 10.41
N THR A 132 6.68 -13.33 11.58
CA THR A 132 7.25 -13.96 12.79
C THR A 132 6.22 -14.74 13.59
N ASN A 133 5.00 -14.22 13.64
CA ASN A 133 3.98 -14.73 14.51
C ASN A 133 3.60 -16.16 14.14
N LYS A 134 3.41 -17.01 15.16
CA LYS A 134 2.98 -18.39 14.95
C LYS A 134 1.58 -18.39 14.33
N SER A 135 1.45 -18.98 13.13
CA SER A 135 0.23 -18.87 12.34
C SER A 135 -0.05 -20.16 11.56
N LYS A 136 -1.26 -20.73 11.72
CA LYS A 136 -1.70 -21.89 10.92
C LYS A 136 -1.81 -21.54 9.44
N ILE A 137 -2.17 -20.29 9.11
CA ILE A 137 -2.22 -19.80 7.72
C ILE A 137 -0.86 -19.96 7.04
N LEU A 138 0.23 -19.73 7.78
CA LEU A 138 1.60 -19.85 7.27
C LEU A 138 2.09 -21.31 7.30
N ASP A 139 1.75 -22.07 8.34
CA ASP A 139 2.23 -23.44 8.51
C ASP A 139 1.50 -24.47 7.63
N GLU A 140 0.25 -24.18 7.25
CA GLU A 140 -0.65 -25.15 6.60
C GLU A 140 -1.33 -24.57 5.33
N GLY A 141 -1.24 -23.25 5.11
CA GLY A 141 -1.93 -22.56 4.01
C GLY A 141 -1.21 -22.56 2.67
N ASP A 142 -1.65 -21.67 1.77
CA ASP A 142 -1.25 -21.70 0.35
C ASP A 142 0.25 -21.44 0.13
N MET A 143 0.95 -20.77 1.05
CA MET A 143 2.41 -20.56 0.96
C MET A 143 3.22 -21.86 1.04
N VAL A 144 2.72 -22.88 1.72
CA VAL A 144 3.42 -24.17 1.88
C VAL A 144 2.77 -25.30 1.08
N LYS A 145 1.56 -25.08 0.60
CA LYS A 145 0.75 -26.06 -0.16
C LYS A 145 1.49 -26.69 -1.33
N TYR A 146 2.29 -25.91 -2.06
CA TYR A 146 3.02 -26.37 -3.23
C TYR A 146 4.54 -26.28 -2.99
N GLY A 147 5.10 -27.28 -2.32
CA GLY A 147 6.55 -27.42 -2.10
C GLY A 147 7.03 -27.20 -0.66
N GLY A 148 6.10 -27.08 0.29
CA GLY A 148 6.38 -27.02 1.72
C GLY A 148 7.13 -25.76 2.16
N ALA A 149 7.66 -25.79 3.38
CA ALA A 149 8.40 -24.67 3.98
C ALA A 149 9.59 -24.19 3.14
N LYS A 150 10.21 -25.07 2.34
CA LYS A 150 11.29 -24.69 1.43
C LYS A 150 10.80 -23.75 0.33
N ALA A 151 9.62 -24.03 -0.24
CA ALA A 151 9.03 -23.16 -1.27
C ALA A 151 8.52 -21.84 -0.68
N ALA A 152 8.07 -21.84 0.59
CA ALA A 152 7.62 -20.65 1.28
C ALA A 152 8.69 -19.55 1.37
N GLY A 153 9.98 -19.89 1.33
CA GLY A 153 11.09 -18.93 1.31
C GLY A 153 11.28 -18.17 -0.01
N ASN A 154 10.59 -18.56 -1.08
CA ASN A 154 10.75 -17.94 -2.40
C ASN A 154 9.70 -16.84 -2.70
N PHE A 155 8.75 -16.61 -1.80
CA PHE A 155 7.75 -15.56 -1.96
C PHE A 155 8.33 -14.19 -1.61
N ALA A 156 7.72 -13.13 -2.14
CA ALA A 156 8.18 -11.77 -1.87
C ALA A 156 8.06 -11.41 -0.36
N SER A 157 7.09 -11.98 0.36
CA SER A 157 6.92 -11.79 1.81
C SER A 157 8.02 -12.42 2.67
N THR A 158 8.81 -13.35 2.14
CA THR A 158 9.89 -14.03 2.87
C THR A 158 11.24 -13.70 2.26
N GLY A 159 11.43 -14.00 0.97
CA GLY A 159 12.66 -13.69 0.23
C GLY A 159 12.92 -12.20 0.06
N GLY A 160 11.88 -11.35 0.17
CA GLY A 160 12.03 -9.89 0.18
C GLY A 160 12.33 -9.29 1.56
N TRP A 161 12.24 -10.06 2.65
CA TRP A 161 12.51 -9.55 3.99
C TRP A 161 14.00 -9.58 4.32
N THR A 162 14.68 -8.45 4.11
CA THR A 162 16.13 -8.30 4.29
C THR A 162 16.52 -7.63 5.63
N LEU A 163 15.53 -7.21 6.40
CA LEU A 163 15.69 -6.42 7.63
C LEU A 163 15.94 -7.25 8.89
N ALA A 164 16.00 -8.56 8.78
CA ALA A 164 16.33 -9.44 9.89
C ALA A 164 17.85 -9.57 10.11
N LYS A 165 18.25 -10.00 11.32
CA LYS A 165 19.64 -10.32 11.67
C LYS A 165 20.16 -11.55 10.92
N THR A 166 19.27 -12.50 10.63
CA THR A 166 19.56 -13.73 9.88
C THR A 166 18.50 -13.95 8.80
N ASP A 167 18.54 -15.10 8.11
CA ASP A 167 17.56 -15.44 7.07
C ASP A 167 16.10 -15.34 7.55
N ALA A 168 15.21 -14.79 6.72
CA ALA A 168 13.81 -14.58 7.04
C ALA A 168 13.08 -15.87 7.44
N MET A 169 13.45 -17.01 6.83
CA MET A 169 12.85 -18.31 7.13
C MET A 169 13.20 -18.84 8.53
N ASN A 170 14.20 -18.27 9.21
CA ASN A 170 14.44 -18.54 10.62
C ASN A 170 13.36 -17.97 11.54
N TYR A 171 12.57 -17.01 11.05
CA TYR A 171 11.51 -16.33 11.79
C TYR A 171 10.11 -16.75 11.33
N TYR A 172 9.96 -17.20 10.09
CA TYR A 172 8.70 -17.62 9.48
C TYR A 172 7.86 -18.55 10.37
N SER A 173 6.76 -18.02 10.91
CA SER A 173 5.80 -18.74 11.77
C SER A 173 6.46 -19.47 12.95
N LYS A 174 7.45 -18.84 13.60
CA LYS A 174 8.24 -19.48 14.68
C LYS A 174 7.91 -19.03 16.09
N SER A 175 7.40 -17.82 16.28
CA SER A 175 7.29 -17.22 17.63
C SER A 175 5.88 -16.73 17.91
N PRO A 176 5.24 -17.11 19.03
CA PRO A 176 3.91 -16.63 19.39
C PRO A 176 3.98 -15.22 20.02
N ILE A 177 4.42 -14.23 19.24
CA ILE A 177 4.53 -12.83 19.69
C ILE A 177 3.15 -12.19 19.92
N VAL A 178 2.16 -12.65 19.16
CA VAL A 178 0.72 -12.41 19.33
C VAL A 178 0.05 -13.77 19.58
N LYS A 179 -0.43 -14.00 20.81
CA LYS A 179 -1.09 -15.27 21.16
C LYS A 179 -2.57 -15.21 20.78
N LEU A 180 -3.01 -16.16 19.98
CA LEU A 180 -4.41 -16.32 19.58
C LEU A 180 -5.00 -17.57 20.23
N THR A 181 -6.28 -17.49 20.59
CA THR A 181 -7.12 -18.67 20.86
C THR A 181 -7.52 -19.33 19.54
N GLN A 182 -8.07 -20.55 19.60
CA GLN A 182 -8.56 -21.21 18.38
C GLN A 182 -9.63 -20.37 17.66
N ASP A 183 -10.58 -19.82 18.40
CA ASP A 183 -11.64 -18.99 17.81
C ASP A 183 -11.08 -17.72 17.13
N GLN A 184 -10.00 -17.15 17.69
CA GLN A 184 -9.31 -15.99 17.10
C GLN A 184 -8.53 -16.39 15.84
N GLU A 185 -7.85 -17.55 15.82
CA GLU A 185 -7.22 -18.07 14.61
C GLU A 185 -8.24 -18.32 13.49
N ASP A 186 -9.38 -18.92 13.84
CA ASP A 186 -10.46 -19.23 12.90
C ASP A 186 -11.08 -17.95 12.33
N LEU A 187 -11.27 -16.93 13.18
CA LEU A 187 -11.70 -15.60 12.75
C LEU A 187 -10.71 -14.95 11.79
N VAL A 188 -9.41 -14.96 12.11
CA VAL A 188 -8.35 -14.42 11.24
C VAL A 188 -8.37 -15.14 9.90
N ASN A 189 -8.43 -16.47 9.88
CA ASN A 189 -8.47 -17.26 8.65
C ASN A 189 -9.70 -16.94 7.80
N LYS A 190 -10.88 -16.85 8.43
CA LYS A 190 -12.14 -16.49 7.76
C LYS A 190 -12.04 -15.12 7.08
N VAL A 191 -11.55 -14.11 7.80
CA VAL A 191 -11.44 -12.74 7.29
C VAL A 191 -10.36 -12.65 6.20
N ALA A 192 -9.15 -13.14 6.49
CA ALA A 192 -8.01 -13.09 5.58
C ALA A 192 -8.27 -13.81 4.25
N SER A 193 -9.05 -14.90 4.26
CA SER A 193 -9.41 -15.65 3.05
C SER A 193 -10.27 -14.86 2.05
N ASN A 194 -10.91 -13.78 2.51
CA ASN A 194 -11.86 -13.00 1.74
C ASN A 194 -11.39 -11.57 1.44
N ILE A 195 -10.18 -11.20 1.85
CA ILE A 195 -9.58 -9.90 1.58
C ILE A 195 -8.54 -10.03 0.47
N TYR A 196 -8.65 -9.18 -0.55
CA TYR A 196 -7.73 -9.08 -1.67
C TYR A 196 -7.05 -7.71 -1.70
N ARG A 197 -5.97 -7.63 -2.48
CA ARG A 197 -5.14 -6.44 -2.67
C ARG A 197 -4.80 -6.26 -4.14
N PRO A 198 -4.77 -5.01 -4.66
CA PRO A 198 -4.84 -4.76 -6.10
C PRO A 198 -3.56 -5.13 -6.88
N CYS A 199 -2.52 -5.61 -6.19
CA CYS A 199 -1.27 -6.05 -6.79
C CYS A 199 -1.28 -7.52 -7.26
N CYS A 200 -2.19 -8.38 -6.78
CA CYS A 200 -2.26 -9.79 -7.15
C CYS A 200 -3.68 -10.37 -7.02
N ASN A 201 -3.86 -11.64 -7.37
CA ASN A 201 -5.15 -12.34 -7.24
C ASN A 201 -5.23 -13.24 -6.00
N ASN A 202 -4.24 -13.14 -5.11
CA ASN A 202 -4.16 -13.92 -3.89
C ASN A 202 -4.84 -13.16 -2.74
N SER A 203 -5.54 -13.89 -1.88
CA SER A 203 -6.14 -13.30 -0.68
C SER A 203 -5.08 -13.01 0.38
N THR A 204 -5.45 -12.38 1.50
CA THR A 204 -4.55 -12.19 2.65
C THR A 204 -4.20 -13.52 3.33
N ALA A 205 -5.05 -14.56 3.20
CA ALA A 205 -4.71 -15.92 3.63
C ALA A 205 -3.64 -16.59 2.75
N PHE A 206 -3.27 -15.98 1.62
CA PHE A 206 -2.05 -16.28 0.90
C PHE A 206 -1.13 -15.04 0.90
N PRO A 207 -0.40 -14.82 2.01
CA PRO A 207 0.42 -13.62 2.22
C PRO A 207 1.77 -13.72 1.50
N ASP A 208 1.75 -13.82 0.18
CA ASP A 208 2.92 -13.98 -0.70
C ASP A 208 3.76 -12.71 -0.92
N CYS A 209 3.30 -11.55 -0.45
CA CYS A 209 3.99 -10.28 -0.53
C CYS A 209 3.95 -9.51 0.80
N ASN A 210 4.75 -8.45 0.90
CA ASN A 210 4.83 -7.60 2.09
C ASN A 210 3.45 -7.09 2.56
N HIS A 211 2.61 -6.63 1.63
CA HIS A 211 1.26 -6.13 1.97
C HIS A 211 0.33 -7.22 2.51
N GLY A 212 0.37 -8.42 1.92
CA GLY A 212 -0.42 -9.55 2.40
C GLY A 212 0.03 -9.99 3.79
N MET A 213 1.34 -10.10 3.99
CA MET A 213 1.93 -10.48 5.27
C MET A 213 1.69 -9.42 6.35
N ALA A 214 1.80 -8.14 6.01
CA ALA A 214 1.51 -7.05 6.93
C ALA A 214 0.03 -7.03 7.31
N LEU A 215 -0.88 -7.17 6.34
CA LEU A 215 -2.30 -7.20 6.65
C LEU A 215 -2.67 -8.41 7.51
N LEU A 216 -2.06 -9.57 7.28
CA LEU A 216 -2.21 -10.73 8.17
C LEU A 216 -1.78 -10.37 9.60
N GLY A 217 -0.62 -9.74 9.80
CA GLY A 217 -0.15 -9.30 11.12
C GLY A 217 -1.11 -8.31 11.80
N VAL A 218 -1.73 -7.39 11.05
CA VAL A 218 -2.76 -6.48 11.57
C VAL A 218 -3.98 -7.28 12.06
N LEU A 219 -4.48 -8.22 11.25
CA LEU A 219 -5.65 -9.05 11.59
C LEU A 219 -5.40 -9.91 12.82
N GLU A 220 -4.21 -10.49 12.96
CA GLU A 220 -3.81 -11.26 14.14
C GLU A 220 -3.81 -10.39 15.40
N VAL A 221 -3.23 -9.19 15.32
CA VAL A 221 -3.23 -8.23 16.44
C VAL A 221 -4.64 -7.80 16.82
N MET A 222 -5.50 -7.51 15.84
CA MET A 222 -6.90 -7.14 16.07
C MET A 222 -7.68 -8.28 16.75
N ALA A 223 -7.57 -9.50 16.25
CA ALA A 223 -8.24 -10.67 16.83
C ALA A 223 -7.79 -10.90 18.28
N ALA A 224 -6.49 -10.80 18.56
CA ALA A 224 -5.95 -10.91 19.93
C ALA A 224 -6.50 -9.84 20.89
N ASN A 225 -6.89 -8.67 20.37
CA ASN A 225 -7.52 -7.59 21.13
C ASN A 225 -9.06 -7.68 21.17
N GLY A 226 -9.64 -8.78 20.67
CA GLY A 226 -11.07 -9.04 20.75
C GLY A 226 -11.90 -8.25 19.74
N GLU A 227 -11.29 -7.75 18.66
CA GLU A 227 -12.04 -7.10 17.59
C GLU A 227 -12.92 -8.09 16.82
N THR A 228 -14.09 -7.60 16.41
CA THR A 228 -15.08 -8.38 15.66
C THR A 228 -14.72 -8.49 14.18
N GLU A 229 -15.36 -9.44 13.50
CA GLU A 229 -15.18 -9.65 12.06
C GLU A 229 -15.40 -8.35 11.25
N ASP A 230 -16.46 -7.60 11.53
CA ASP A 230 -16.77 -6.36 10.79
C ASP A 230 -15.73 -5.26 11.04
N GLN A 231 -15.21 -5.16 12.27
CA GLN A 231 -14.12 -4.22 12.57
C GLN A 231 -12.84 -4.59 11.81
N MET A 232 -12.52 -5.87 11.71
CA MET A 232 -11.37 -6.36 10.93
C MET A 232 -11.49 -6.03 9.44
N TYR A 233 -12.69 -6.16 8.86
CA TYR A 233 -12.92 -5.73 7.48
C TYR A 233 -12.80 -4.22 7.31
N GLU A 234 -13.37 -3.42 8.22
CA GLU A 234 -13.27 -1.95 8.12
C GLU A 234 -11.81 -1.49 8.26
N ALA A 235 -11.06 -2.07 9.19
CA ALA A 235 -9.63 -1.81 9.30
C ALA A 235 -8.87 -2.20 8.04
N ALA A 236 -9.10 -3.40 7.50
CA ALA A 236 -8.44 -3.82 6.26
C ALA A 236 -8.73 -2.89 5.08
N LYS A 237 -9.95 -2.35 4.99
CA LYS A 237 -10.36 -1.37 3.97
C LYS A 237 -9.50 -0.11 4.05
N TYR A 238 -9.31 0.45 5.24
CA TYR A 238 -8.47 1.64 5.41
C TYR A 238 -6.98 1.32 5.29
N PHE A 239 -6.48 0.26 5.90
CA PHE A 239 -5.07 -0.12 5.79
C PHE A 239 -4.64 -0.33 4.33
N ASN A 240 -5.45 -1.06 3.55
CA ASN A 240 -5.19 -1.18 2.11
C ASN A 240 -5.32 0.16 1.38
N ALA A 241 -6.25 1.05 1.76
CA ALA A 241 -6.32 2.38 1.16
C ALA A 241 -5.05 3.21 1.43
N PHE A 242 -4.45 3.11 2.62
CA PHE A 242 -3.16 3.76 2.94
C PHE A 242 -1.98 3.14 2.20
N TRP A 243 -1.98 1.82 1.98
CA TRP A 243 -0.91 1.15 1.25
C TRP A 243 -1.07 1.15 -0.28
N PHE A 244 -2.29 1.38 -0.78
CA PHE A 244 -2.61 1.43 -2.21
C PHE A 244 -3.45 2.67 -2.55
N PRO A 245 -2.96 3.90 -2.26
CA PRO A 245 -3.79 5.11 -2.30
C PRO A 245 -4.39 5.38 -3.67
N GLY A 246 -3.62 5.20 -4.75
CA GLY A 246 -4.14 5.38 -6.10
C GLY A 246 -5.23 4.36 -6.49
N ASN A 247 -5.07 3.09 -6.08
CA ASN A 247 -6.04 2.05 -6.38
C ASN A 247 -7.35 2.27 -5.63
N TYR A 248 -7.26 2.63 -4.34
CA TYR A 248 -8.44 2.85 -3.52
C TYR A 248 -9.14 4.17 -3.84
N TYR A 249 -8.41 5.17 -4.36
CA TYR A 249 -9.00 6.35 -4.99
C TYR A 249 -9.88 5.96 -6.17
N ASP A 250 -9.34 5.21 -7.14
CA ASP A 250 -10.10 4.73 -8.31
C ASP A 250 -11.32 3.88 -7.89
N LEU A 251 -11.16 3.00 -6.90
CA LEU A 251 -12.29 2.21 -6.37
C LEU A 251 -13.37 3.10 -5.76
N ALA A 252 -13.00 4.09 -4.97
CA ALA A 252 -13.95 5.04 -4.38
C ALA A 252 -14.68 5.85 -5.48
N GLU A 253 -13.96 6.26 -6.51
CA GLU A 253 -14.50 6.97 -7.67
C GLU A 253 -15.52 6.11 -8.44
N TYR A 254 -15.21 4.83 -8.62
CA TYR A 254 -16.11 3.86 -9.23
C TYR A 254 -17.42 3.74 -8.45
N PHE A 255 -17.37 3.51 -7.13
CA PHE A 255 -18.58 3.36 -6.31
C PHE A 255 -19.39 4.65 -6.23
N LYS A 256 -18.72 5.80 -6.19
CA LYS A 256 -19.37 7.11 -6.25
C LYS A 256 -20.12 7.28 -7.57
N ALA A 257 -19.49 6.95 -8.69
CA ALA A 257 -20.11 7.10 -10.01
C ALA A 257 -21.18 6.05 -10.32
N LYS A 258 -21.01 4.81 -9.88
CA LYS A 258 -21.95 3.70 -10.14
C LYS A 258 -23.13 3.63 -9.19
N GLU A 259 -22.88 3.91 -7.91
CA GLU A 259 -23.85 3.63 -6.83
C GLU A 259 -24.16 4.87 -5.99
N GLY A 260 -23.50 6.00 -6.24
CA GLY A 260 -23.69 7.22 -5.43
C GLY A 260 -23.19 7.09 -4.00
N LYS A 261 -22.34 6.10 -3.70
CA LYS A 261 -21.82 5.85 -2.36
C LYS A 261 -20.52 6.60 -2.11
N SER A 262 -20.40 7.25 -0.96
CA SER A 262 -19.12 7.75 -0.46
C SER A 262 -18.25 6.60 0.06
N PHE A 263 -16.93 6.78 0.17
CA PHE A 263 -16.02 5.68 0.53
C PHE A 263 -16.37 5.02 1.87
N LYS A 264 -16.75 5.83 2.87
CA LYS A 264 -17.19 5.34 4.18
C LYS A 264 -18.45 4.46 4.11
N ASP A 265 -19.33 4.69 3.13
CA ASP A 265 -20.60 3.97 3.00
C ASP A 265 -20.47 2.69 2.14
N ILE A 266 -19.30 2.45 1.53
CA ILE A 266 -19.02 1.22 0.81
C ILE A 266 -18.83 0.08 1.82
N ASN A 267 -19.58 -1.00 1.64
CA ASN A 267 -19.41 -2.23 2.41
C ASN A 267 -17.98 -2.78 2.25
N ALA A 268 -17.24 -2.88 3.36
CA ALA A 268 -15.84 -3.28 3.33
C ALA A 268 -15.61 -4.68 2.73
N ARG A 269 -16.49 -5.66 3.00
CA ARG A 269 -16.37 -7.01 2.45
C ARG A 269 -16.51 -7.03 0.93
N THR A 270 -17.44 -6.23 0.40
CA THR A 270 -17.59 -6.05 -1.05
C THR A 270 -16.34 -5.40 -1.63
N LEU A 271 -15.91 -4.26 -1.08
CA LEU A 271 -14.76 -3.50 -1.59
C LEU A 271 -13.46 -4.31 -1.57
N LEU A 272 -13.19 -5.04 -0.49
CA LEU A 272 -12.01 -5.88 -0.31
C LEU A 272 -12.09 -7.20 -1.07
N GLY A 273 -13.26 -7.54 -1.60
CA GLY A 273 -13.51 -8.79 -2.30
C GLY A 273 -12.75 -8.88 -3.62
N LYS A 274 -12.72 -10.11 -4.17
CA LYS A 274 -11.99 -10.44 -5.40
C LYS A 274 -12.37 -9.57 -6.58
N ASP A 275 -13.65 -9.23 -6.73
CA ASP A 275 -14.15 -8.52 -7.92
C ASP A 275 -13.72 -7.05 -7.97
N TYR A 276 -13.23 -6.51 -6.85
CA TYR A 276 -12.84 -5.09 -6.74
C TYR A 276 -11.36 -4.95 -6.38
N SER A 277 -10.93 -5.58 -5.29
CA SER A 277 -9.57 -5.40 -4.77
C SER A 277 -8.56 -6.44 -5.22
N SER A 278 -8.91 -7.45 -6.03
CA SER A 278 -7.86 -8.27 -6.69
C SER A 278 -7.22 -7.52 -7.86
N SER A 279 -6.07 -7.98 -8.35
CA SER A 279 -5.44 -7.43 -9.56
C SER A 279 -6.40 -7.43 -10.75
N THR A 280 -7.10 -8.54 -10.99
CA THR A 280 -8.09 -8.65 -12.07
C THR A 280 -9.35 -7.81 -11.83
N GLY A 281 -9.81 -7.73 -10.58
CA GLY A 281 -10.97 -6.92 -10.22
C GLY A 281 -10.68 -5.44 -10.42
N TYR A 282 -9.57 -4.97 -9.86
CA TYR A 282 -9.12 -3.59 -10.00
C TYR A 282 -8.90 -3.19 -11.46
N GLN A 283 -8.27 -4.05 -12.29
CA GLN A 283 -8.12 -3.79 -13.72
C GLN A 283 -9.46 -3.59 -14.43
N THR A 284 -10.48 -4.38 -14.05
CA THR A 284 -11.84 -4.23 -14.58
C THR A 284 -12.43 -2.87 -14.21
N ILE A 285 -12.26 -2.46 -12.95
CA ILE A 285 -12.71 -1.14 -12.47
C ILE A 285 -11.98 -0.01 -13.21
N LYS A 286 -10.66 -0.11 -13.35
CA LYS A 286 -9.87 0.91 -14.06
C LYS A 286 -10.28 1.04 -15.53
N GLN A 287 -10.55 -0.09 -16.18
CA GLN A 287 -11.07 -0.09 -17.54
C GLN A 287 -12.45 0.58 -17.61
N TRP A 288 -13.34 0.30 -16.66
CA TRP A 288 -14.66 0.93 -16.60
C TRP A 288 -14.56 2.45 -16.44
N LEU A 289 -13.74 2.94 -15.52
CA LEU A 289 -13.49 4.37 -15.31
C LEU A 289 -12.98 5.04 -16.60
N THR A 290 -11.97 4.43 -17.23
CA THR A 290 -11.39 4.90 -18.50
C THR A 290 -12.42 4.98 -19.62
N THR A 291 -13.22 3.92 -19.81
CA THR A 291 -14.24 3.86 -20.87
C THR A 291 -15.35 4.90 -20.68
N ASN A 292 -15.65 5.27 -19.43
CA ASN A 292 -16.71 6.23 -19.11
C ASN A 292 -16.17 7.66 -18.94
N ASN A 293 -14.87 7.91 -19.17
CA ASN A 293 -14.21 9.19 -18.95
C ASN A 293 -14.45 9.75 -17.52
N ILE A 294 -14.38 8.85 -16.53
CA ILE A 294 -14.49 9.17 -15.10
C ILE A 294 -13.10 9.00 -14.50
N GLY A 295 -12.64 10.00 -13.76
CA GLY A 295 -11.32 9.95 -13.13
C GLY A 295 -10.63 11.30 -13.07
N ASP A 296 -10.36 11.79 -11.87
CA ASP A 296 -9.28 12.73 -11.62
C ASP A 296 -7.93 11.98 -11.53
N VAL A 297 -6.80 12.70 -11.56
CA VAL A 297 -5.48 12.07 -11.43
C VAL A 297 -5.35 11.49 -10.01
N PRO A 298 -5.21 10.16 -9.86
CA PRO A 298 -5.11 9.57 -8.53
C PRO A 298 -3.83 10.06 -7.82
N PRO A 299 -3.85 10.09 -6.48
CA PRO A 299 -2.66 10.39 -5.70
C PRO A 299 -1.53 9.43 -6.08
N LYS A 300 -0.29 9.92 -6.06
CA LYS A 300 0.88 9.07 -6.30
C LYS A 300 0.91 7.94 -5.27
N GLN A 301 1.19 6.73 -5.72
CA GLN A 301 1.49 5.61 -4.84
C GLN A 301 2.71 5.96 -3.96
N GLY A 302 2.52 5.86 -2.64
CA GLY A 302 3.59 5.94 -1.65
C GLY A 302 3.97 4.54 -1.19
N GLY A 303 5.26 4.28 -0.99
CA GLY A 303 5.77 2.99 -0.51
C GLY A 303 5.98 1.95 -1.63
N GLY A 304 7.18 1.38 -1.68
CA GLY A 304 7.55 0.32 -2.62
C GLY A 304 7.17 -1.07 -2.11
N CYS A 305 7.19 -2.07 -3.01
CA CYS A 305 6.96 -3.48 -2.66
C CYS A 305 8.17 -4.16 -1.97
N GLY A 306 9.16 -3.41 -1.48
CA GLY A 306 10.42 -3.96 -0.95
C GLY A 306 11.13 -3.06 0.05
N VAL A 307 12.13 -3.67 0.69
CA VAL A 307 13.04 -3.09 1.70
C VAL A 307 14.48 -3.54 1.45
#